data_AF-A0A800ER83-F1
#
_entry.id   AF-A0A800ER83-F1
#
_cell.length_a   1.000
_cell.length_b   1.000
_cell.length_c   1.000
_cell.angle_alpha   90.00
_cell.angle_beta   90.00
_cell.angle_gamma   90.00
#
_symmetry.space_group_name_H-M   'P 1'
#
loop_
_entity.id
_entity.type
_entity.pdbx_description
1 polymer ?
#
loop_
_entity_poly.entity_id
_entity_poly.type
_entity_poly.pdbx_seq_one_letter_code
_entity_poly.pdbx_strand_id
1 'polypeptide(L)'
;MMKWLWRPAIGVLALFALGGNCGGGGSSNTPCAGVNTCDQQALTVPQVQQVISQSVAEANEIGVEATIAVLDRVGNVLAVWEMCGNPRPCSGMLPAAPAVPPNVTTITSNRGVTTGLDGMSVEESLAAISKAGSGAYLSSQGNAFTSRTASQIIQENFNPGEPQRGGGPLFGVQFSQLPCGDFMQRFTVDALRGPKRMPLGLAGDPGGIPLYIEGVPVGAVGVEFNGTYTVDPNIFDFDTNLEERIATAGTTDFEPPDGIRAQQIAVDGRTLRYVDDEDIDSNPAVAPAFPPANGQLLSFDGFFNDTVTAGVLFLDSTSGYVRDTIGGQAAEVLVDGGGPRFPPTDSGNPLTGGGGLTKNEVTSILSS
;
A
#
# COMPACT_ATOMS: atom_id res chain seq x y z
N MET A 1 -39.41 -25.20 -56.08
CA MET A 1 -39.59 -24.39 -54.85
C MET A 1 -38.97 -25.15 -53.69
N MET A 2 -37.78 -24.78 -53.26
CA MET A 2 -37.14 -25.38 -52.08
C MET A 2 -36.75 -24.22 -51.18
N LYS A 3 -37.55 -24.01 -50.12
CA LYS A 3 -37.39 -22.91 -49.17
C LYS A 3 -36.28 -23.26 -48.20
N TRP A 4 -35.25 -22.41 -48.17
CA TRP A 4 -34.24 -22.37 -47.12
C TRP A 4 -34.90 -21.91 -45.81
N LEU A 5 -34.83 -22.74 -44.78
CA LEU A 5 -35.24 -22.41 -43.41
C LEU A 5 -33.98 -22.18 -42.58
N TRP A 6 -33.70 -20.92 -42.31
CA TRP A 6 -32.71 -20.46 -41.33
C TRP A 6 -33.32 -20.59 -39.93
N ARG A 7 -32.70 -21.37 -39.04
CA ARG A 7 -32.99 -21.37 -37.60
C ARG A 7 -31.85 -20.64 -36.90
N PRO A 8 -32.08 -19.57 -36.12
CA PRO A 8 -31.02 -19.01 -35.29
C PRO A 8 -30.80 -19.94 -34.09
N ALA A 9 -29.60 -20.50 -33.99
CA ALA A 9 -29.15 -21.17 -32.78
C ALA A 9 -28.70 -20.10 -31.79
N ILE A 10 -29.45 -19.93 -30.70
CA ILE A 10 -29.02 -19.19 -29.52
C ILE A 10 -27.98 -20.06 -28.82
N GLY A 11 -26.69 -19.76 -29.04
CA GLY A 11 -25.60 -20.34 -28.29
C GLY A 11 -25.49 -19.66 -26.94
N VAL A 12 -26.01 -20.31 -25.89
CA VAL A 12 -25.67 -19.97 -24.51
C VAL A 12 -24.22 -20.39 -24.29
N LEU A 13 -23.32 -19.41 -24.20
CA LEU A 13 -21.94 -19.62 -23.79
C LEU A 13 -21.96 -19.90 -22.27
N ALA A 14 -22.13 -21.16 -21.90
CA ALA A 14 -21.93 -21.62 -20.54
C ALA A 14 -20.44 -21.52 -20.20
N LEU A 15 -20.07 -20.51 -19.41
CA LEU A 15 -18.75 -20.42 -18.80
C LEU A 15 -18.67 -21.51 -17.75
N PHE A 16 -18.09 -22.66 -18.11
CA PHE A 16 -17.74 -23.70 -17.16
C PHE A 16 -16.65 -23.15 -16.22
N ALA A 17 -17.00 -22.95 -14.95
CA ALA A 17 -16.05 -22.79 -13.87
C ALA A 17 -15.26 -24.11 -13.73
N LEU A 18 -14.10 -24.16 -14.38
CA LEU A 18 -13.10 -25.19 -14.13
C LEU A 18 -12.34 -24.78 -12.86
N GLY A 19 -12.73 -25.39 -11.74
CA GLY A 19 -11.80 -25.63 -10.65
C GLY A 19 -10.65 -26.46 -11.19
N GLY A 20 -9.48 -25.83 -11.33
CA GLY A 20 -8.30 -26.40 -11.97
C GLY A 20 -7.06 -25.95 -11.23
N ASN A 21 -6.81 -26.66 -10.12
CA ASN A 21 -5.55 -26.68 -9.41
C ASN A 21 -4.39 -26.99 -10.38
N CYS A 22 -3.59 -25.99 -10.70
CA CYS A 22 -2.28 -26.13 -11.34
C CYS A 22 -1.27 -25.28 -10.57
N GLY A 23 -0.79 -25.81 -9.44
CA GLY A 23 0.39 -25.34 -8.73
C GLY A 23 1.36 -26.51 -8.62
N GLY A 24 2.48 -26.44 -9.33
CA GLY A 24 3.59 -27.38 -9.21
C GLY A 24 4.19 -27.33 -7.80
N GLY A 25 4.58 -28.50 -7.29
CA GLY A 25 5.03 -28.70 -5.92
C GLY A 25 6.21 -27.82 -5.52
N GLY A 26 5.95 -26.90 -4.61
CA GLY A 26 6.88 -26.35 -3.63
C GLY A 26 6.17 -26.44 -2.28
N SER A 27 6.88 -26.86 -1.23
CA SER A 27 6.34 -27.08 0.11
C SER A 27 5.38 -25.97 0.54
N SER A 28 4.12 -26.34 0.75
CA SER A 28 3.06 -25.47 1.22
C SER A 28 3.30 -25.08 2.68
N ASN A 29 4.11 -24.05 2.92
CA ASN A 29 3.82 -23.14 4.03
C ASN A 29 2.60 -22.34 3.58
N THR A 30 1.41 -22.92 3.71
CA THR A 30 0.17 -22.14 3.59
C THR A 30 0.14 -21.24 4.81
N PRO A 31 0.28 -19.91 4.68
CA PRO A 31 0.01 -19.02 5.80
C PRO A 31 -1.38 -19.37 6.34
N CYS A 32 -1.46 -19.64 7.63
CA CYS A 32 -2.67 -20.08 8.31
C CYS A 32 -3.31 -21.42 7.87
N ALA A 33 -2.55 -22.52 7.89
CA ALA A 33 -3.13 -23.86 7.85
C ALA A 33 -3.91 -24.19 9.16
N GLY A 34 -5.10 -23.58 9.33
CA GLY A 34 -6.07 -23.95 10.37
C GLY A 34 -6.62 -22.79 11.19
N VAL A 35 -7.90 -22.45 10.94
CA VAL A 35 -8.86 -21.76 11.83
C VAL A 35 -8.55 -20.30 12.20
N ASN A 36 -9.30 -19.34 11.62
CA ASN A 36 -9.66 -18.01 12.16
C ASN A 36 -8.56 -17.09 12.75
N THR A 37 -7.27 -17.44 12.71
CA THR A 37 -6.18 -16.65 13.30
C THR A 37 -5.58 -15.62 12.34
N CYS A 38 -5.77 -15.77 11.02
CA CYS A 38 -5.21 -14.79 10.07
C CYS A 38 -5.79 -13.39 10.29
N ASP A 39 -7.07 -13.31 10.64
CA ASP A 39 -7.79 -12.04 10.66
C ASP A 39 -7.71 -11.34 12.03
N GLN A 40 -6.86 -11.84 12.92
CA GLN A 40 -6.62 -11.29 14.26
C GLN A 40 -5.18 -10.79 14.43
N GLN A 41 -4.53 -10.46 13.33
CA GLN A 41 -3.19 -9.89 13.34
C GLN A 41 -3.24 -8.38 13.11
N ALA A 42 -2.64 -7.63 14.03
CA ALA A 42 -2.38 -6.21 13.90
C ALA A 42 -1.12 -5.86 14.70
N LEU A 43 -0.42 -4.81 14.29
CA LEU A 43 0.76 -4.35 15.01
C LEU A 43 0.38 -3.83 16.41
N THR A 44 1.02 -4.35 17.44
CA THR A 44 0.93 -3.80 18.80
C THR A 44 1.86 -2.59 18.96
N VAL A 45 1.62 -1.72 19.95
CA VAL A 45 2.50 -0.57 20.23
C VAL A 45 3.99 -0.99 20.37
N PRO A 46 4.34 -2.05 21.13
CA PRO A 46 5.73 -2.50 21.20
C PRO A 46 6.32 -2.93 19.85
N GLN A 47 5.52 -3.55 18.97
CA GLN A 47 5.97 -3.95 17.64
C GLN A 47 6.18 -2.73 16.72
N VAL A 48 5.31 -1.72 16.79
CA VAL A 48 5.53 -0.45 16.06
C VAL A 48 6.81 0.24 16.54
N GLN A 49 7.05 0.25 17.84
CA GLN A 49 8.28 0.78 18.44
C GLN A 49 9.51 -0.01 17.99
N GLN A 50 9.41 -1.34 17.92
CA GLN A 50 10.48 -2.22 17.43
C GLN A 50 10.86 -1.90 15.99
N VAL A 51 9.88 -1.80 15.07
CA VAL A 51 10.10 -1.45 13.66
C VAL A 51 10.87 -0.13 13.55
N ILE A 52 10.45 0.91 14.28
CA ILE A 52 11.15 2.21 14.30
C ILE A 52 12.57 2.06 14.85
N SER A 53 12.73 1.40 15.99
CA SER A 53 14.04 1.23 16.62
C SER A 53 15.04 0.50 15.73
N GLN A 54 14.60 -0.54 15.00
CA GLN A 54 15.44 -1.29 14.08
C GLN A 54 15.84 -0.44 12.86
N SER A 55 14.90 0.29 12.25
CA SER A 55 15.22 1.23 11.17
C SER A 55 16.17 2.35 11.63
N VAL A 56 15.97 2.90 12.83
CA VAL A 56 16.87 3.93 13.39
C VAL A 56 18.27 3.35 13.68
N ALA A 57 18.38 2.09 14.12
CA ALA A 57 19.68 1.44 14.30
C ALA A 57 20.45 1.38 12.97
N GLU A 58 19.78 0.94 11.90
CA GLU A 58 20.36 0.86 10.56
C GLU A 58 20.79 2.22 10.03
N ALA A 59 19.91 3.22 10.13
CA ALA A 59 20.22 4.58 9.68
C ALA A 59 21.44 5.16 10.43
N ASN A 60 21.60 4.86 11.73
CA ASN A 60 22.77 5.28 12.50
C ASN A 60 24.06 4.57 12.07
N GLU A 61 24.02 3.28 11.75
CA GLU A 61 25.19 2.55 11.24
C GLU A 61 25.62 3.05 9.86
N ILE A 62 24.67 3.39 8.99
CA ILE A 62 24.92 4.01 7.69
C ILE A 62 25.42 5.46 7.84
N GLY A 63 25.04 6.13 8.94
CA GLY A 63 25.39 7.53 9.20
C GLY A 63 24.48 8.54 8.50
N VAL A 64 23.20 8.21 8.34
CA VAL A 64 22.17 9.09 7.75
C VAL A 64 21.02 9.36 8.73
N GLU A 65 20.34 10.48 8.53
CA GLU A 65 19.17 10.88 9.33
C GLU A 65 17.93 10.82 8.42
N ALA A 66 17.05 9.84 8.66
CA ALA A 66 15.89 9.54 7.83
C ALA A 66 14.54 9.80 8.54
N THR A 67 13.48 9.91 7.75
CA THR A 67 12.10 9.85 8.24
C THR A 67 11.51 8.47 8.02
N ILE A 68 10.95 7.89 9.08
CA ILE A 68 10.42 6.53 9.11
C ILE A 68 8.93 6.60 9.47
N ALA A 69 8.07 6.05 8.62
CA ALA A 69 6.63 5.95 8.87
C ALA A 69 6.22 4.49 8.99
N VAL A 70 5.36 4.18 9.96
CA VAL A 70 4.76 2.85 10.14
C VAL A 70 3.25 2.98 10.04
N LEU A 71 2.64 2.21 9.13
CA LEU A 71 1.20 2.20 8.89
C LEU A 71 0.63 0.80 9.16
N ASP A 72 -0.66 0.73 9.49
CA ASP A 72 -1.40 -0.53 9.51
C ASP A 72 -1.96 -0.92 8.12
N ARG A 73 -2.62 -2.09 8.07
CA ARG A 73 -3.19 -2.67 6.85
C ARG A 73 -4.15 -1.77 6.08
N VAL A 74 -4.87 -0.87 6.76
CA VAL A 74 -5.89 0.02 6.17
C VAL A 74 -5.43 1.48 6.09
N GLY A 75 -4.12 1.70 6.25
CA GLY A 75 -3.48 2.99 6.05
C GLY A 75 -3.58 3.95 7.24
N ASN A 76 -3.93 3.47 8.45
CA ASN A 76 -3.78 4.30 9.64
C ASN A 76 -2.29 4.48 9.93
N VAL A 77 -1.87 5.72 10.12
CA VAL A 77 -0.49 6.03 10.51
C VAL A 77 -0.33 5.75 11.99
N LEU A 78 0.52 4.79 12.33
CA LEU A 78 0.73 4.32 13.70
C LEU A 78 1.83 5.10 14.42
N ALA A 79 2.83 5.53 13.64
CA ALA A 79 3.89 6.41 14.07
C ALA A 79 4.63 7.00 12.85
N VAL A 80 5.14 8.22 13.01
CA VAL A 80 6.11 8.84 12.12
C VAL A 80 7.27 9.35 12.97
N TRP A 81 8.44 8.77 12.77
CA TRP A 81 9.66 9.13 13.47
C TRP A 81 10.57 9.91 12.53
N GLU A 82 10.92 11.13 12.90
CA GLU A 82 11.92 11.92 12.21
C GLU A 82 13.23 11.83 12.98
N MET A 83 14.27 11.27 12.36
CA MET A 83 15.63 11.42 12.87
C MET A 83 16.10 12.85 12.63
N CYS A 84 16.70 13.45 13.65
CA CYS A 84 17.19 14.83 13.58
C CYS A 84 18.38 15.05 14.52
N GLY A 85 19.22 16.00 14.16
CA GLY A 85 20.51 16.24 14.78
C GLY A 85 21.32 17.31 14.05
N ASN A 86 22.58 17.00 13.72
CA ASN A 86 23.48 17.88 13.00
C ASN A 86 24.09 17.08 11.85
N PRO A 87 23.79 17.42 10.57
CA PRO A 87 23.29 18.72 10.11
C PRO A 87 21.75 18.87 9.99
N ARG A 88 20.95 17.82 10.20
CA ARG A 88 19.50 17.86 9.94
C ARG A 88 18.68 18.42 11.11
N PRO A 89 18.13 19.65 11.02
CA PRO A 89 17.32 20.20 12.10
C PRO A 89 15.99 19.44 12.26
N CYS A 90 15.53 19.32 13.50
CA CYS A 90 14.21 18.76 13.81
C CYS A 90 13.08 19.68 13.29
N SER A 91 12.06 19.10 12.67
CA SER A 91 10.83 19.80 12.29
C SER A 91 10.15 20.43 13.51
N GLY A 92 9.75 21.69 13.42
CA GLY A 92 9.13 22.42 14.54
C GLY A 92 10.10 23.07 15.55
N MET A 93 11.42 22.83 15.47
CA MET A 93 12.43 23.57 16.27
C MET A 93 12.94 24.85 15.56
N LEU A 94 12.46 25.12 14.34
CA LEU A 94 12.81 26.32 13.57
C LEU A 94 11.87 27.50 13.92
N PRO A 95 12.41 28.74 14.05
CA PRO A 95 11.58 29.91 14.29
C PRO A 95 10.58 30.12 13.15
N ALA A 96 9.33 30.45 13.50
CA ALA A 96 8.23 30.64 12.57
C ALA A 96 8.47 31.84 11.62
N ALA A 97 9.03 31.60 10.42
CA ALA A 97 8.99 32.47 9.23
C ALA A 97 9.46 31.68 7.97
N PRO A 98 9.07 32.02 6.72
CA PRO A 98 8.18 31.18 5.92
C PRO A 98 8.82 30.40 4.74
N ALA A 99 8.09 29.38 4.28
CA ALA A 99 7.94 28.85 2.91
C ALA A 99 8.46 27.44 2.55
N VAL A 100 9.34 26.81 3.32
CA VAL A 100 9.71 25.39 3.09
C VAL A 100 9.90 24.71 4.45
N PRO A 101 9.16 23.61 4.76
CA PRO A 101 9.45 22.83 5.96
C PRO A 101 10.93 22.37 5.93
N PRO A 102 11.63 22.28 7.08
CA PRO A 102 12.88 21.52 7.08
C PRO A 102 12.60 20.10 6.58
N ASN A 103 13.59 19.47 5.95
CA ASN A 103 13.48 18.09 5.49
C ASN A 103 12.38 17.92 4.44
N VAL A 104 12.67 18.40 3.23
CA VAL A 104 11.80 18.24 2.06
C VAL A 104 12.35 17.24 1.07
N THR A 105 11.44 16.60 0.37
CA THR A 105 11.71 15.81 -0.80
C THR A 105 11.11 16.46 -2.04
N THR A 106 11.79 16.37 -3.18
CA THR A 106 11.32 16.92 -4.44
C THR A 106 10.65 15.82 -5.24
N ILE A 107 9.39 16.02 -5.60
CA ILE A 107 8.66 15.11 -6.48
C ILE A 107 9.26 15.24 -7.88
N THR A 108 9.70 14.13 -8.46
CA THR A 108 10.11 14.13 -9.86
C THR A 108 9.76 12.87 -10.62
N SER A 109 9.39 13.05 -11.88
CA SER A 109 9.18 11.92 -12.80
C SER A 109 10.46 11.37 -13.40
N ASN A 110 11.60 12.06 -13.21
CA ASN A 110 12.86 11.81 -13.92
C ASN A 110 12.75 11.91 -15.46
N ARG A 111 11.70 12.55 -15.98
CA ARG A 111 11.42 12.66 -17.44
C ARG A 111 11.49 14.09 -17.96
N GLY A 112 11.95 15.04 -17.15
CA GLY A 112 12.08 16.45 -17.53
C GLY A 112 10.74 17.15 -17.80
N VAL A 113 9.67 16.70 -17.13
CA VAL A 113 8.36 17.35 -17.23
C VAL A 113 8.40 18.63 -16.37
N THR A 114 7.86 19.73 -16.90
CA THR A 114 7.87 21.05 -16.23
C THR A 114 6.48 21.52 -15.81
N THR A 115 5.51 20.62 -15.79
CA THR A 115 4.11 20.89 -15.45
C THR A 115 3.59 19.85 -14.46
N GLY A 116 2.44 20.10 -13.84
CA GLY A 116 1.88 19.19 -12.84
C GLY A 116 2.65 19.24 -11.52
N LEU A 117 2.97 18.07 -10.96
CA LEU A 117 3.66 17.95 -9.67
C LEU A 117 5.19 17.85 -9.78
N ASP A 118 5.74 17.70 -10.99
CA ASP A 118 7.19 17.54 -11.19
C ASP A 118 7.94 18.82 -10.79
N GLY A 119 8.97 18.67 -9.95
CA GLY A 119 9.75 19.75 -9.37
C GLY A 119 9.13 20.41 -8.11
N MET A 120 7.98 19.93 -7.61
CA MET A 120 7.42 20.44 -6.36
C MET A 120 8.07 19.79 -5.14
N SER A 121 8.47 20.61 -4.18
CA SER A 121 8.97 20.14 -2.88
C SER A 121 7.84 19.96 -1.87
N VAL A 122 7.85 18.82 -1.19
CA VAL A 122 6.91 18.45 -0.14
C VAL A 122 7.68 17.95 1.08
N GLU A 123 7.04 17.91 2.24
CA GLU A 123 7.67 17.38 3.45
C GLU A 123 8.01 15.90 3.30
N GLU A 124 9.20 15.51 3.76
CA GLU A 124 9.75 14.16 3.66
C GLU A 124 8.86 13.09 4.32
N SER A 125 8.24 13.46 5.44
CA SER A 125 7.29 12.62 6.17
C SER A 125 6.08 12.19 5.33
N LEU A 126 5.60 13.05 4.43
CA LEU A 126 4.49 12.73 3.53
C LEU A 126 4.91 11.68 2.50
N ALA A 127 6.16 11.72 2.04
CA ALA A 127 6.72 10.69 1.19
C ALA A 127 6.90 9.37 1.95
N ALA A 128 7.47 9.38 3.15
CA ALA A 128 7.59 8.18 3.99
C ALA A 128 6.23 7.51 4.25
N ILE A 129 5.18 8.29 4.59
CA ILE A 129 3.81 7.77 4.76
C ILE A 129 3.30 7.14 3.45
N SER A 130 3.53 7.80 2.31
CA SER A 130 3.05 7.33 1.00
C SER A 130 3.78 6.06 0.54
N LYS A 131 5.08 5.95 0.84
CA LYS A 131 5.89 4.74 0.64
C LYS A 131 5.38 3.58 1.48
N ALA A 132 5.17 3.78 2.78
CA ALA A 132 4.57 2.78 3.65
C ALA A 132 3.19 2.35 3.12
N GLY A 133 2.34 3.31 2.73
CA GLY A 133 1.02 3.06 2.18
C GLY A 133 1.03 2.15 0.94
N SER A 134 2.01 2.31 0.05
CA SER A 134 2.20 1.40 -1.09
C SER A 134 2.44 -0.03 -0.64
N GLY A 135 3.35 -0.24 0.31
CA GLY A 135 3.61 -1.56 0.88
C GLY A 135 2.35 -2.16 1.51
N ALA A 136 1.60 -1.37 2.29
CA ALA A 136 0.41 -1.83 2.99
C ALA A 136 -0.73 -2.21 2.04
N TYR A 137 -0.98 -1.41 0.98
CA TYR A 137 -2.12 -1.62 0.09
C TYR A 137 -1.88 -2.58 -1.06
N LEU A 138 -0.66 -2.64 -1.59
CA LEU A 138 -0.36 -3.52 -2.72
C LEU A 138 -0.06 -4.97 -2.29
N SER A 139 0.02 -5.21 -0.98
CA SER A 139 0.31 -6.52 -0.41
C SER A 139 -0.93 -7.29 0.04
N SER A 140 -0.84 -8.61 -0.01
CA SER A 140 -1.88 -9.58 0.33
C SER A 140 -1.25 -10.86 0.90
N GLN A 141 -2.07 -11.84 1.29
CA GLN A 141 -1.59 -13.16 1.69
C GLN A 141 -1.06 -14.00 0.51
N GLY A 142 -1.34 -13.59 -0.74
CA GLY A 142 -0.87 -14.28 -1.94
C GLY A 142 0.33 -13.63 -2.63
N ASN A 143 0.50 -12.33 -2.45
CA ASN A 143 1.56 -11.53 -3.07
C ASN A 143 2.00 -10.40 -2.13
N ALA A 144 3.30 -10.23 -1.93
CA ALA A 144 3.90 -9.15 -1.17
C ALA A 144 4.62 -8.20 -2.13
N PHE A 145 4.15 -6.96 -2.19
CA PHE A 145 4.64 -5.92 -3.08
C PHE A 145 5.14 -4.72 -2.28
N THR A 146 6.22 -4.11 -2.75
CA THR A 146 6.83 -2.91 -2.15
C THR A 146 6.56 -1.69 -3.04
N SER A 147 7.03 -0.53 -2.59
CA SER A 147 7.08 0.64 -3.47
C SER A 147 8.05 0.46 -4.66
N ARG A 148 9.09 -0.39 -4.57
CA ARG A 148 9.89 -0.76 -5.75
C ARG A 148 9.13 -1.66 -6.71
N THR A 149 8.32 -2.59 -6.22
CA THR A 149 7.39 -3.33 -7.09
C THR A 149 6.45 -2.36 -7.81
N ALA A 150 5.90 -1.40 -7.06
CA ALA A 150 5.05 -0.35 -7.61
C ALA A 150 5.80 0.46 -8.69
N SER A 151 7.06 0.83 -8.45
CA SER A 151 7.93 1.53 -9.41
C SER A 151 7.88 0.88 -10.80
N GLN A 152 7.98 -0.45 -10.87
CA GLN A 152 7.93 -1.18 -12.14
C GLN A 152 6.53 -1.15 -12.77
N ILE A 153 5.49 -1.50 -12.00
CA ILE A 153 4.15 -1.79 -12.56
C ILE A 153 3.26 -0.57 -12.79
N ILE A 154 3.68 0.62 -12.36
CA ILE A 154 2.95 1.89 -12.54
C ILE A 154 3.51 2.75 -13.69
N GLN A 155 4.38 2.18 -14.54
CA GLN A 155 5.03 2.90 -15.63
C GLN A 155 4.39 2.64 -17.01
N GLU A 156 4.74 3.51 -17.96
CA GLU A 156 4.14 3.60 -19.30
C GLU A 156 4.36 2.36 -20.17
N ASN A 157 5.40 1.58 -19.84
CA ASN A 157 5.67 0.24 -20.35
C ASN A 157 5.77 -0.69 -19.13
N PHE A 158 5.35 -1.96 -19.27
CA PHE A 158 5.38 -2.94 -18.18
C PHE A 158 6.77 -3.03 -17.53
N ASN A 159 7.79 -3.25 -18.36
CA ASN A 159 9.17 -3.04 -17.97
C ASN A 159 9.60 -1.67 -18.50
N PRO A 160 9.98 -0.74 -17.62
CA PRO A 160 10.59 0.53 -18.01
C PRO A 160 11.74 0.32 -19.01
N GLY A 161 11.80 1.15 -20.04
CA GLY A 161 12.81 1.05 -21.10
C GLY A 161 12.56 0.01 -22.20
N GLU A 162 11.53 -0.85 -22.10
CA GLU A 162 11.12 -1.72 -23.21
C GLU A 162 10.15 -0.99 -24.17
N PRO A 163 10.56 -0.60 -25.40
CA PRO A 163 9.67 0.11 -26.31
C PRO A 163 8.58 -0.80 -26.87
N GLN A 164 7.44 -0.20 -27.27
CA GLN A 164 6.31 -0.88 -27.93
C GLN A 164 5.68 -1.99 -27.08
N ARG A 165 5.71 -1.84 -25.75
CA ARG A 165 4.97 -2.70 -24.81
C ARG A 165 3.73 -1.98 -24.30
N GLY A 166 2.79 -2.76 -23.77
CA GLY A 166 1.70 -2.17 -22.98
C GLY A 166 2.24 -1.58 -21.69
N GLY A 167 1.50 -0.64 -21.10
CA GLY A 167 1.82 -0.11 -19.78
C GLY A 167 1.80 -1.18 -18.69
N GLY A 168 2.45 -0.86 -17.57
CA GLY A 168 2.35 -1.68 -16.37
C GLY A 168 0.88 -1.83 -15.93
N PRO A 169 0.52 -2.95 -15.28
CA PRO A 169 -0.87 -3.28 -14.97
C PRO A 169 -1.56 -2.25 -14.07
N LEU A 170 -0.77 -1.44 -13.35
CA LEU A 170 -1.24 -0.42 -12.43
C LEU A 170 -0.81 1.00 -12.86
N PHE A 171 -0.55 1.23 -14.16
CA PHE A 171 -0.27 2.56 -14.68
C PHE A 171 -1.40 3.55 -14.31
N GLY A 172 -1.09 4.56 -13.50
CA GLY A 172 -2.06 5.54 -12.99
C GLY A 172 -2.74 5.17 -11.66
N VAL A 173 -2.34 4.09 -10.98
CA VAL A 173 -2.91 3.69 -9.68
C VAL A 173 -2.79 4.76 -8.60
N GLN A 174 -1.86 5.71 -8.74
CA GLN A 174 -1.72 6.85 -7.86
C GLN A 174 -3.04 7.66 -7.75
N PHE A 175 -3.85 7.69 -8.82
CA PHE A 175 -5.15 8.36 -8.83
C PHE A 175 -6.22 7.64 -7.99
N SER A 176 -6.01 6.38 -7.60
CA SER A 176 -6.89 5.68 -6.64
C SER A 176 -6.96 6.36 -5.27
N GLN A 177 -6.00 7.24 -4.98
CA GLN A 177 -5.87 7.96 -3.72
C GLN A 177 -6.53 9.35 -3.75
N LEU A 178 -7.18 9.71 -4.86
CA LEU A 178 -7.88 10.99 -4.96
C LEU A 178 -9.05 11.06 -3.97
N PRO A 179 -9.18 12.14 -3.19
CA PRO A 179 -10.10 12.23 -2.05
C PRO A 179 -11.58 12.43 -2.45
N CYS A 180 -11.87 12.45 -3.74
CA CYS A 180 -13.23 12.54 -4.29
C CYS A 180 -13.74 11.17 -4.79
N GLY A 181 -13.02 10.09 -4.50
CA GLY A 181 -13.42 8.74 -4.87
C GLY A 181 -14.40 8.12 -3.87
N ASP A 182 -14.91 6.96 -4.24
CA ASP A 182 -15.87 6.18 -3.44
C ASP A 182 -15.20 5.55 -2.20
N PHE A 183 -13.96 5.06 -2.36
CA PHE A 183 -13.19 4.40 -1.30
C PHE A 183 -12.38 5.39 -0.47
N MET A 184 -11.63 6.28 -1.14
CA MET A 184 -10.76 7.26 -0.51
C MET A 184 -11.48 8.60 -0.31
N GLN A 185 -11.95 8.85 0.91
CA GLN A 185 -12.68 10.06 1.25
C GLN A 185 -11.77 11.14 1.87
N ARG A 186 -12.20 12.41 1.83
CA ARG A 186 -11.61 13.51 2.61
C ARG A 186 -11.76 13.23 4.11
N PHE A 187 -10.92 13.83 4.96
CA PHE A 187 -10.94 13.73 6.43
C PHE A 187 -12.27 14.21 7.06
N THR A 188 -13.32 13.43 6.92
CA THR A 188 -14.59 13.51 7.66
C THR A 188 -14.53 12.57 8.87
N VAL A 189 -15.53 12.62 9.76
CA VAL A 189 -15.61 11.71 10.91
C VAL A 189 -15.67 10.23 10.50
N ASP A 190 -16.24 9.91 9.33
CA ASP A 190 -16.26 8.54 8.80
C ASP A 190 -14.94 8.14 8.12
N ALA A 191 -14.16 9.11 7.61
CA ALA A 191 -12.80 8.90 7.15
C ALA A 191 -11.80 8.60 8.29
N LEU A 192 -12.27 8.51 9.55
CA LEU A 192 -11.52 7.92 10.64
C LEU A 192 -11.49 6.39 10.58
N ARG A 193 -12.37 5.76 9.79
CA ARG A 193 -12.37 4.32 9.48
C ARG A 193 -11.80 4.10 8.07
N GLY A 194 -11.20 2.94 7.83
CA GLY A 194 -10.45 2.67 6.59
C GLY A 194 -11.33 2.65 5.31
N PRO A 195 -10.71 2.51 4.12
CA PRO A 195 -9.29 2.73 3.84
C PRO A 195 -8.90 4.23 3.92
N LYS A 196 -7.68 4.52 4.33
CA LYS A 196 -7.13 5.89 4.40
C LYS A 196 -6.35 6.27 3.16
N ARG A 197 -6.60 7.46 2.63
CA ARG A 197 -5.83 8.03 1.52
C ARG A 197 -4.39 8.30 1.94
N MET A 198 -3.45 8.08 1.03
CA MET A 198 -2.05 8.50 1.22
C MET A 198 -1.86 9.97 0.82
N PRO A 199 -0.97 10.73 1.50
CA PRO A 199 -0.83 12.17 1.26
C PRO A 199 -0.30 12.50 -0.13
N LEU A 200 0.60 11.68 -0.70
CA LEU A 200 1.13 11.83 -2.07
C LEU A 200 0.61 10.75 -3.03
N GLY A 201 -0.42 10.01 -2.63
CA GLY A 201 -0.89 8.82 -3.34
C GLY A 201 -0.01 7.60 -3.10
N LEU A 202 -0.22 6.52 -3.85
CA LEU A 202 0.66 5.35 -3.79
C LEU A 202 1.99 5.69 -4.45
N ALA A 203 3.08 5.49 -3.72
CA ALA A 203 4.45 5.70 -4.17
C ALA A 203 4.93 4.57 -5.10
N GLY A 204 5.65 4.95 -6.15
CA GLY A 204 6.60 4.08 -6.85
C GLY A 204 8.05 4.36 -6.45
N ASP A 205 8.25 5.17 -5.42
CA ASP A 205 9.57 5.52 -4.92
C ASP A 205 10.06 4.46 -3.93
N PRO A 206 11.22 3.81 -4.13
CA PRO A 206 11.70 2.74 -3.26
C PRO A 206 11.81 3.16 -1.78
N GLY A 207 11.72 2.18 -0.86
CA GLY A 207 11.77 2.41 0.59
C GLY A 207 10.48 2.11 1.35
N GLY A 208 9.43 1.60 0.68
CA GLY A 208 8.18 1.14 1.30
C GLY A 208 8.06 -0.38 1.28
N ILE A 209 8.10 -1.04 2.44
CA ILE A 209 8.12 -2.51 2.56
C ILE A 209 6.95 -2.98 3.45
N PRO A 210 6.18 -4.00 3.04
CA PRO A 210 5.06 -4.51 3.83
C PRO A 210 5.54 -5.30 5.06
N LEU A 211 4.75 -5.23 6.13
CA LEU A 211 4.97 -5.95 7.39
C LEU A 211 3.93 -7.07 7.53
N TYR A 212 4.40 -8.24 7.94
CA TYR A 212 3.62 -9.46 8.06
C TYR A 212 3.74 -10.07 9.45
N ILE A 213 2.66 -10.64 9.97
CA ILE A 213 2.69 -11.51 11.16
C ILE A 213 2.06 -12.83 10.75
N GLU A 214 2.77 -13.94 10.93
CA GLU A 214 2.31 -15.29 10.56
C GLU A 214 1.86 -15.40 9.08
N GLY A 215 2.47 -14.60 8.19
CA GLY A 215 2.13 -14.54 6.77
C GLY A 215 0.84 -13.76 6.43
N VAL A 216 0.28 -13.03 7.39
CA VAL A 216 -0.79 -12.05 7.20
C VAL A 216 -0.21 -10.65 7.09
N PRO A 217 -0.58 -9.84 6.07
CA PRO A 217 -0.16 -8.44 6.01
C PRO A 217 -0.84 -7.63 7.12
N VAL A 218 -0.03 -7.00 7.98
CA VAL A 218 -0.51 -6.19 9.12
C VAL A 218 -0.26 -4.71 8.96
N GLY A 219 0.54 -4.32 7.97
CA GLY A 219 0.95 -2.94 7.77
C GLY A 219 2.14 -2.82 6.84
N ALA A 220 2.89 -1.74 7.00
CA ALA A 220 4.11 -1.48 6.26
C ALA A 220 4.98 -0.43 6.96
N VAL A 221 6.26 -0.45 6.64
CA VAL A 221 7.22 0.61 6.95
C VAL A 221 7.57 1.37 5.67
N GLY A 222 7.79 2.67 5.79
CA GLY A 222 8.21 3.56 4.71
C GLY A 222 9.33 4.47 5.18
N VAL A 223 10.37 4.60 4.36
CA VAL A 223 11.55 5.41 4.66
C VAL A 223 11.79 6.40 3.54
N GLU A 224 12.03 7.64 3.90
CA GLU A 224 12.49 8.69 3.00
C GLU A 224 13.67 9.41 3.68
N PHE A 225 14.69 9.77 2.91
CA PHE A 225 15.73 10.71 3.35
C PHE A 225 16.53 11.32 2.20
N ASN A 226 16.50 10.74 0.99
CA ASN A 226 17.38 11.15 -0.11
C ASN A 226 16.96 12.49 -0.76
N GLY A 227 15.80 13.03 -0.37
CA GLY A 227 15.27 14.31 -0.84
C GLY A 227 14.65 14.27 -2.25
N THR A 228 14.41 13.08 -2.80
CA THR A 228 13.84 12.86 -4.13
C THR A 228 12.77 11.79 -4.11
N TYR A 229 11.51 12.21 -4.28
CA TYR A 229 10.37 11.31 -4.40
C TYR A 229 10.12 10.98 -5.87
N THR A 230 10.57 9.80 -6.31
CA THR A 230 10.59 9.48 -7.75
C THR A 230 10.19 8.04 -8.08
N VAL A 231 10.26 7.66 -9.35
CA VAL A 231 10.21 6.26 -9.78
C VAL A 231 11.57 5.90 -10.35
N ASP A 232 11.90 4.62 -10.28
CA ASP A 232 13.08 4.07 -10.94
C ASP A 232 12.76 3.81 -12.43
N PRO A 233 13.35 4.58 -13.37
CA PRO A 233 13.12 4.40 -14.79
C PRO A 233 13.93 3.25 -15.41
N ASN A 234 14.86 2.64 -14.68
CA ASN A 234 15.78 1.62 -15.18
C ASN A 234 15.57 0.27 -14.47
N ILE A 235 14.81 -0.63 -15.09
CA ILE A 235 14.54 -1.95 -14.51
C ILE A 235 15.69 -2.97 -14.73
N PHE A 236 16.78 -2.56 -15.36
CA PHE A 236 17.84 -3.47 -15.82
C PHE A 236 19.05 -3.55 -14.88
N ASP A 237 19.12 -2.71 -13.85
CA ASP A 237 20.13 -2.74 -12.79
C ASP A 237 19.51 -3.08 -11.42
N PHE A 238 20.37 -3.15 -10.41
CA PHE A 238 20.00 -3.21 -9.00
C PHE A 238 20.67 -2.02 -8.33
N ASP A 239 19.87 -1.18 -7.69
CA ASP A 239 20.36 0.01 -7.00
C ASP A 239 20.91 -0.31 -5.61
N THR A 240 21.97 0.38 -5.21
CA THR A 240 22.25 0.56 -3.78
C THR A 240 21.31 1.63 -3.25
N ASN A 241 20.20 1.21 -2.65
CA ASN A 241 19.16 2.09 -2.14
C ASN A 241 19.10 2.02 -0.61
N LEU A 242 19.68 3.03 0.04
CA LEU A 242 19.75 3.09 1.50
C LEU A 242 18.37 3.23 2.18
N GLU A 243 17.35 3.76 1.49
CA GLU A 243 15.98 3.82 2.04
C GLU A 243 15.38 2.42 2.13
N GLU A 244 15.61 1.58 1.11
CA GLU A 244 15.24 0.16 1.14
C GLU A 244 16.01 -0.61 2.21
N ARG A 245 17.30 -0.34 2.38
CA ARG A 245 18.12 -0.96 3.43
C ARG A 245 17.59 -0.64 4.83
N ILE A 246 17.32 0.63 5.12
CA ILE A 246 16.75 1.09 6.40
C ILE A 246 15.34 0.52 6.63
N ALA A 247 14.51 0.46 5.58
CA ALA A 247 13.20 -0.16 5.65
C ALA A 247 13.30 -1.67 5.92
N THR A 248 14.26 -2.35 5.30
CA THR A 248 14.52 -3.79 5.47
C THR A 248 14.95 -4.11 6.89
N ALA A 249 15.80 -3.29 7.52
CA ALA A 249 16.12 -3.47 8.93
C ALA A 249 14.86 -3.43 9.81
N GLY A 250 13.94 -2.50 9.52
CA GLY A 250 12.65 -2.35 10.21
C GLY A 250 11.67 -3.49 9.99
N THR A 251 11.87 -4.36 9.00
CA THR A 251 10.99 -5.52 8.76
C THR A 251 11.44 -6.79 9.47
N THR A 252 12.54 -6.74 10.24
CA THR A 252 13.04 -7.92 10.95
C THR A 252 12.01 -8.44 11.95
N ASP A 253 11.69 -9.74 11.87
CA ASP A 253 10.59 -10.45 12.56
C ASP A 253 9.18 -10.17 12.00
N PHE A 254 9.07 -9.40 10.91
CA PHE A 254 7.83 -9.02 10.24
C PHE A 254 7.89 -9.22 8.72
N GLU A 255 8.77 -10.08 8.23
CA GLU A 255 9.00 -10.28 6.82
C GLU A 255 7.85 -11.06 6.16
N PRO A 256 7.49 -10.75 4.90
CA PRO A 256 6.62 -11.63 4.14
C PRO A 256 7.24 -13.02 3.92
N PRO A 257 6.41 -14.08 3.85
CA PRO A 257 6.87 -15.39 3.42
C PRO A 257 7.57 -15.30 2.05
N ASP A 258 8.74 -15.94 1.92
CA ASP A 258 9.59 -15.83 0.72
C ASP A 258 8.85 -16.20 -0.57
N GLY A 259 7.96 -17.21 -0.50
CA GLY A 259 7.21 -17.71 -1.64
C GLY A 259 6.17 -16.75 -2.22
N ILE A 260 5.87 -15.64 -1.53
CA ILE A 260 4.91 -14.63 -2.01
C ILE A 260 5.58 -13.28 -2.32
N ARG A 261 6.89 -13.14 -2.14
CA ARG A 261 7.59 -11.89 -2.47
C ARG A 261 7.59 -11.64 -3.98
N ALA A 262 7.59 -10.37 -4.38
CA ALA A 262 7.43 -9.96 -5.78
C ALA A 262 8.37 -10.67 -6.78
N GLN A 263 9.60 -10.97 -6.38
CA GLN A 263 10.58 -11.68 -7.22
C GLN A 263 10.19 -13.13 -7.56
N GLN A 264 9.25 -13.72 -6.81
CA GLN A 264 8.67 -15.04 -7.11
C GLN A 264 7.45 -14.97 -8.03
N ILE A 265 6.98 -13.76 -8.36
CA ILE A 265 5.75 -13.54 -9.11
C ILE A 265 6.10 -13.14 -10.53
N ALA A 266 5.61 -13.93 -11.49
CA ALA A 266 5.78 -13.67 -12.90
C ALA A 266 4.51 -13.09 -13.53
N VAL A 267 4.64 -11.97 -14.23
CA VAL A 267 3.59 -11.34 -15.02
C VAL A 267 4.11 -11.18 -16.45
N ASP A 268 3.37 -11.66 -17.44
CA ASP A 268 3.81 -11.68 -18.84
C ASP A 268 5.22 -12.30 -19.04
N GLY A 269 5.50 -13.37 -18.30
CA GLY A 269 6.78 -14.10 -18.34
C GLY A 269 7.98 -13.36 -17.72
N ARG A 270 7.76 -12.23 -17.03
CA ARG A 270 8.79 -11.44 -16.34
C ARG A 270 8.54 -11.42 -14.85
N THR A 271 9.59 -11.52 -14.06
CA THR A 271 9.51 -11.38 -12.59
C THR A 271 9.39 -9.90 -12.20
N LEU A 272 8.74 -9.66 -11.07
CA LEU A 272 8.66 -8.33 -10.47
C LEU A 272 9.84 -8.07 -9.53
N ARG A 273 10.19 -6.80 -9.31
CA ARG A 273 11.17 -6.40 -8.28
C ARG A 273 10.52 -6.29 -6.92
N TYR A 274 11.21 -6.77 -5.88
CA TYR A 274 10.75 -6.64 -4.50
C TYR A 274 11.51 -5.52 -3.80
N VAL A 275 12.81 -5.66 -3.59
CA VAL A 275 13.71 -4.57 -3.18
C VAL A 275 15.05 -4.81 -3.84
N ASP A 276 15.87 -3.77 -3.97
CA ASP A 276 17.19 -3.90 -4.59
C ASP A 276 18.33 -3.94 -3.57
N ASP A 277 18.12 -3.41 -2.37
CA ASP A 277 19.11 -3.36 -1.29
C ASP A 277 18.50 -3.89 0.03
N GLU A 278 18.84 -5.14 0.37
CA GLU A 278 18.51 -5.79 1.66
C GLU A 278 19.76 -5.95 2.55
N ASP A 279 20.90 -5.36 2.16
CA ASP A 279 22.20 -5.57 2.78
C ASP A 279 22.34 -4.72 4.06
N ILE A 280 21.60 -5.08 5.11
CA ILE A 280 21.62 -4.38 6.40
C ILE A 280 23.00 -4.47 7.08
N ASP A 281 23.47 -3.35 7.62
CA ASP A 281 24.76 -3.25 8.32
C ASP A 281 24.62 -3.43 9.84
N SER A 282 23.47 -3.05 10.39
CA SER A 282 23.16 -3.16 11.83
C SER A 282 22.75 -4.57 12.24
N ASN A 283 22.69 -4.81 13.56
CA ASN A 283 22.08 -6.00 14.13
C ASN A 283 20.72 -5.64 14.74
N PRO A 284 19.59 -5.96 14.08
CA PRO A 284 18.24 -5.59 14.54
C PRO A 284 17.89 -6.15 15.93
N ALA A 285 18.49 -7.27 16.36
CA ALA A 285 18.23 -7.89 17.66
C ALA A 285 18.77 -7.08 18.85
N VAL A 286 19.66 -6.11 18.60
CA VAL A 286 20.23 -5.21 19.62
C VAL A 286 19.90 -3.74 19.36
N ALA A 287 18.84 -3.49 18.57
CA ALA A 287 18.32 -2.14 18.32
C ALA A 287 18.05 -1.38 19.64
N PRO A 288 18.25 -0.05 19.67
CA PRO A 288 18.06 0.75 20.87
C PRO A 288 16.59 0.71 21.32
N ALA A 289 16.37 0.81 22.63
CA ALA A 289 15.02 0.92 23.18
C ALA A 289 14.33 2.21 22.70
N PHE A 290 13.03 2.13 22.45
CA PHE A 290 12.23 3.30 22.08
C PHE A 290 11.99 4.23 23.31
N PRO A 291 12.03 5.56 23.15
CA PRO A 291 12.41 6.28 21.93
C PRO A 291 13.93 6.25 21.71
N PRO A 292 14.40 5.98 20.49
CA PRO A 292 15.82 6.05 20.19
C PRO A 292 16.33 7.50 20.30
N ALA A 293 17.64 7.67 20.45
CA ALA A 293 18.27 9.00 20.49
C ALA A 293 18.16 9.72 19.14
N ASN A 294 18.27 11.06 19.14
CA ASN A 294 18.35 11.91 17.94
C ASN A 294 17.15 11.79 16.99
N GLY A 295 15.96 12.04 17.54
CA GLY A 295 14.75 12.13 16.75
C GLY A 295 13.53 12.53 17.56
N GLN A 296 12.41 12.62 16.89
CA GLN A 296 11.12 12.96 17.48
C GLN A 296 9.96 12.32 16.72
N LEU A 297 8.83 12.15 17.41
CA LEU A 297 7.57 11.84 16.75
C LEU A 297 7.03 13.11 16.08
N LEU A 298 6.57 12.98 14.85
CA LEU A 298 5.85 14.04 14.14
C LEU A 298 4.34 13.84 14.26
N SER A 299 3.56 14.92 14.24
CA SER A 299 2.09 14.89 14.13
C SER A 299 1.65 15.49 12.80
N PHE A 300 0.57 14.94 12.25
CA PHE A 300 -0.07 15.41 11.02
C PHE A 300 -1.58 15.47 11.24
N ASP A 301 -2.15 16.66 11.14
CA ASP A 301 -3.59 16.85 11.24
C ASP A 301 -4.33 15.93 10.26
N GLY A 302 -5.21 15.08 10.81
CA GLY A 302 -6.00 14.12 10.05
C GLY A 302 -5.31 12.78 9.73
N PHE A 303 -4.01 12.64 10.03
CA PHE A 303 -3.26 11.40 9.83
C PHE A 303 -2.72 10.79 11.12
N PHE A 304 -2.09 11.58 12.00
CA PHE A 304 -1.39 11.08 13.19
C PHE A 304 -1.21 12.16 14.27
N ASN A 305 -1.37 11.80 15.55
CA ASN A 305 -1.34 12.74 16.68
C ASN A 305 -0.16 12.42 17.62
N ASP A 306 1.09 12.43 17.12
CA ASP A 306 2.37 12.33 17.87
C ASP A 306 2.52 11.26 18.98
N THR A 307 1.60 10.29 19.04
CA THR A 307 1.56 9.24 20.05
C THR A 307 1.54 7.91 19.34
N VAL A 308 2.53 7.04 19.59
CA VAL A 308 2.57 5.70 18.97
C VAL A 308 1.30 4.93 19.32
N THR A 309 0.62 4.41 18.29
CA THR A 309 -0.63 3.65 18.44
C THR A 309 -0.49 2.22 17.92
N ALA A 310 -1.36 1.33 18.40
CA ALA A 310 -1.50 -0.01 17.82
C ALA A 310 -2.30 0.07 16.51
N GLY A 311 -2.03 -0.85 15.61
CA GLY A 311 -2.82 -1.06 14.39
C GLY A 311 -4.22 -1.54 14.70
N VAL A 312 -5.13 -1.30 13.76
CA VAL A 312 -6.49 -1.81 13.82
C VAL A 312 -6.55 -3.21 13.21
N LEU A 313 -7.30 -4.12 13.85
CA LEU A 313 -7.54 -5.46 13.31
C LEU A 313 -8.30 -5.36 11.98
N PHE A 314 -7.77 -5.98 10.94
CA PHE A 314 -8.46 -6.05 9.65
C PHE A 314 -9.76 -6.86 9.78
N LEU A 315 -10.81 -6.43 9.08
CA LEU A 315 -12.16 -7.02 9.15
C LEU A 315 -12.90 -6.79 10.49
N ASP A 316 -12.36 -5.95 11.37
CA ASP A 316 -13.13 -5.29 12.41
C ASP A 316 -13.80 -4.01 11.86
N SER A 317 -15.01 -3.71 12.32
CA SER A 317 -15.75 -2.52 11.86
C SER A 317 -14.98 -1.19 12.01
N THR A 318 -14.03 -1.11 12.93
CA THR A 318 -13.14 0.04 13.11
C THR A 318 -12.11 0.17 11.99
N SER A 319 -11.73 -0.92 11.32
CA SER A 319 -10.87 -0.93 10.13
C SER A 319 -11.61 -0.44 8.89
N GLY A 320 -12.94 -0.25 8.96
CA GLY A 320 -13.79 0.06 7.83
C GLY A 320 -14.16 -1.16 6.98
N TYR A 321 -13.73 -2.37 7.37
CA TYR A 321 -14.08 -3.59 6.65
C TYR A 321 -14.70 -4.59 7.61
N VAL A 322 -15.67 -5.37 7.15
CA VAL A 322 -16.22 -6.50 7.91
C VAL A 322 -16.40 -7.70 6.99
N ARG A 323 -16.37 -8.90 7.56
CA ARG A 323 -16.88 -10.07 6.86
C ARG A 323 -18.39 -10.00 6.74
N ASP A 324 -18.90 -10.39 5.59
CA ASP A 324 -20.31 -10.55 5.31
C ASP A 324 -20.54 -11.76 4.41
N THR A 325 -21.79 -12.04 4.09
CA THR A 325 -22.19 -13.06 3.12
C THR A 325 -23.16 -12.46 2.12
N ILE A 326 -22.75 -12.40 0.85
CA ILE A 326 -23.54 -11.86 -0.25
C ILE A 326 -23.86 -13.02 -1.20
N GLY A 327 -25.14 -13.33 -1.40
CA GLY A 327 -25.56 -14.46 -2.26
C GLY A 327 -25.07 -15.83 -1.79
N GLY A 328 -24.83 -16.00 -0.50
CA GLY A 328 -24.26 -17.24 0.06
C GLY A 328 -22.75 -17.39 -0.16
N GLN A 329 -22.08 -16.42 -0.76
CA GLN A 329 -20.62 -16.35 -0.89
C GLN A 329 -20.04 -15.48 0.21
N ALA A 330 -18.89 -15.89 0.75
CA ALA A 330 -18.14 -15.06 1.69
C ALA A 330 -17.70 -13.76 1.00
N ALA A 331 -17.91 -12.64 1.67
CA ALA A 331 -17.57 -11.31 1.17
C ALA A 331 -16.87 -10.49 2.26
N GLU A 332 -16.06 -9.52 1.82
CA GLU A 332 -15.53 -8.46 2.67
C GLU A 332 -16.20 -7.16 2.24
N VAL A 333 -16.87 -6.50 3.17
CA VAL A 333 -17.73 -5.35 2.90
C VAL A 333 -17.16 -4.11 3.57
N LEU A 334 -17.07 -3.04 2.79
CA LEU A 334 -16.70 -1.71 3.27
C LEU A 334 -17.86 -1.13 4.10
N VAL A 335 -17.58 -0.70 5.32
CA VAL A 335 -18.56 -0.19 6.28
C VAL A 335 -18.15 1.15 6.86
N ASP A 336 -19.15 1.95 7.22
CA ASP A 336 -19.01 3.20 7.97
C ASP A 336 -19.70 3.11 9.35
N GLY A 337 -19.84 4.24 10.03
CA GLY A 337 -20.62 4.37 11.28
C GLY A 337 -22.00 3.74 11.25
N GLY A 338 -22.65 3.70 10.07
CA GLY A 338 -24.03 3.28 9.88
C GLY A 338 -24.24 1.90 9.24
N GLY A 339 -23.20 1.10 9.00
CA GLY A 339 -23.27 -0.19 8.29
C GLY A 339 -22.58 -0.15 6.92
N PRO A 340 -22.94 -1.03 5.96
CA PRO A 340 -22.34 -1.05 4.63
C PRO A 340 -22.36 0.33 3.97
N ARG A 341 -21.21 0.78 3.46
CA ARG A 341 -21.07 2.10 2.82
C ARG A 341 -21.89 2.20 1.53
N PHE A 342 -21.95 1.11 0.78
CA PHE A 342 -22.66 1.02 -0.50
C PHE A 342 -23.76 -0.07 -0.47
N PRO A 343 -24.85 0.14 0.29
CA PRO A 343 -25.94 -0.81 0.30
C PRO A 343 -26.70 -0.77 -1.05
N PRO A 344 -27.43 -1.83 -1.43
CA PRO A 344 -28.29 -1.80 -2.61
C PRO A 344 -29.31 -0.64 -2.54
N THR A 345 -29.33 0.21 -3.55
CA THR A 345 -30.28 1.31 -3.71
C THR A 345 -30.92 1.30 -5.09
N ASP A 346 -31.99 2.08 -5.26
CA ASP A 346 -32.51 2.41 -6.58
C ASP A 346 -31.45 3.19 -7.39
N SER A 347 -31.55 3.14 -8.72
CA SER A 347 -30.68 3.91 -9.60
C SER A 347 -30.78 5.41 -9.31
N GLY A 348 -29.65 6.05 -8.98
CA GLY A 348 -29.61 7.49 -8.70
C GLY A 348 -29.83 8.39 -9.91
N ASN A 349 -29.60 7.89 -11.14
CA ASN A 349 -29.79 8.63 -12.38
C ASN A 349 -30.31 7.73 -13.52
N PRO A 350 -31.61 7.34 -13.50
CA PRO A 350 -32.17 6.45 -14.51
C PRO A 350 -32.26 7.13 -15.88
N LEU A 351 -32.08 6.36 -16.96
CA LEU A 351 -32.27 6.86 -18.32
C LEU A 351 -33.72 7.35 -18.51
N THR A 352 -33.87 8.50 -19.18
CA THR A 352 -35.17 9.09 -19.48
C THR A 352 -36.01 8.12 -20.32
N GLY A 353 -37.09 7.59 -19.74
CA GLY A 353 -38.03 6.68 -20.40
C GLY A 353 -37.73 5.18 -20.30
N GLY A 354 -36.61 4.76 -19.70
CA GLY A 354 -36.22 3.35 -19.56
C GLY A 354 -36.49 2.73 -18.17
N GLY A 355 -36.69 3.56 -17.14
CA GLY A 355 -36.58 3.11 -15.76
C GLY A 355 -35.12 2.76 -15.40
N GLY A 356 -34.76 2.86 -14.12
CA GLY A 356 -33.49 2.37 -13.61
C GLY A 356 -33.69 1.08 -12.81
N LEU A 357 -32.61 0.38 -12.51
CA LEU A 357 -32.66 -0.75 -11.57
C LEU A 357 -33.24 -0.27 -10.24
N THR A 358 -34.25 -0.99 -9.77
CA THR A 358 -34.79 -0.85 -8.43
C THR A 358 -33.86 -1.50 -7.42
N LYS A 359 -33.93 -1.06 -6.16
CA LYS A 359 -33.21 -1.66 -5.03
C LYS A 359 -33.41 -3.18 -4.96
N ASN A 360 -34.62 -3.66 -5.24
CA ASN A 360 -34.93 -5.09 -5.21
C ASN A 360 -34.23 -5.86 -6.33
N GLU A 361 -34.15 -5.28 -7.52
CA GLU A 361 -33.41 -5.86 -8.64
C GLU A 361 -31.90 -5.89 -8.35
N VAL A 362 -31.33 -4.80 -7.82
CA VAL A 362 -29.92 -4.75 -7.41
C VAL A 362 -29.64 -5.82 -6.33
N THR A 363 -30.51 -5.92 -5.32
CA THR A 363 -30.39 -6.95 -4.27
C THR A 363 -30.47 -8.36 -4.85
N SER A 364 -31.35 -8.59 -5.82
CA SER A 364 -31.51 -9.90 -6.47
C SER A 364 -30.27 -10.27 -7.30
N ILE A 365 -29.67 -9.29 -8.00
CA ILE A 365 -28.44 -9.49 -8.76
C ILE A 365 -27.26 -9.82 -7.84
N LEU A 366 -27.14 -9.13 -6.70
CA LEU A 366 -26.06 -9.40 -5.77
C LEU A 366 -26.24 -10.73 -5.02
N SER A 367 -27.46 -11.27 -4.96
CA SER A 367 -27.75 -12.52 -4.26
C SER A 367 -27.83 -13.76 -5.15
N SER A 368 -27.67 -13.62 -6.47
CA SER A 368 -27.69 -14.71 -7.45
C SER A 368 -26.35 -15.40 -7.62
#